data_AF-A0A258U6C6-F1
#
_entry.id   AF-A0A258U6C6-F1
#
_cell.length_a   1.000
_cell.length_b   1.000
_cell.length_c   1.000
_cell.angle_alpha   90.00
_cell.angle_beta   90.00
_cell.angle_gamma   90.00
#
_symmetry.space_group_name_H-M   'P 1'
#
loop_
_entity.id
_entity.type
_entity.pdbx_description
1 polymer ?
#
loop_
_entity_poly.entity_id
_entity_poly.type
_entity_poly.pdbx_seq_one_letter_code
_entity_poly.pdbx_strand_id
1 'polypeptide(L)'
;RLPPRNVEVFLSGLAKSGEITQHARDAEDKTNQVMDADARIKNLTELRDRLRQMLSDKSAKFKDIIDVERELANTQSQLDSIVSIRKMLSLETDLVSVNINFSARQWITEQGFFSPVARAIKDAGRVMMESFAALITFIMSALPWLIIGIPLLMLINALWKKFKSK
;
A
#
# COMPACT_ATOMS: atom_id res chain seq x y z
N ARG A 1 -12.86 -13.82 4.36
CA ARG A 1 -14.25 -13.61 3.88
C ARG A 1 -15.17 -13.69 5.08
N LEU A 2 -16.10 -12.77 5.22
CA LEU A 2 -16.96 -12.65 6.40
C LEU A 2 -18.42 -12.60 5.96
N PRO A 3 -19.36 -13.17 6.73
CA PRO A 3 -20.79 -12.96 6.51
C PRO A 3 -21.13 -11.46 6.61
N PRO A 4 -22.06 -10.93 5.81
CA PRO A 4 -22.41 -9.51 5.76
C PRO A 4 -22.68 -8.89 7.14
N ARG A 5 -23.35 -9.65 8.02
CA ARG A 5 -23.73 -9.20 9.38
C ARG A 5 -22.54 -8.92 10.30
N ASN A 6 -21.40 -9.54 10.05
CA ASN A 6 -20.24 -9.49 10.95
C ASN A 6 -19.15 -8.52 10.47
N VAL A 7 -19.30 -7.96 9.26
CA VAL A 7 -18.31 -7.03 8.67
C VAL A 7 -18.23 -5.75 9.50
N GLU A 8 -19.36 -5.22 9.95
CA GLU A 8 -19.41 -3.94 10.68
C GLU A 8 -18.72 -4.03 12.05
N VAL A 9 -18.98 -5.12 12.77
CA VAL A 9 -18.33 -5.42 14.05
C VAL A 9 -16.81 -5.57 13.86
N PHE A 10 -16.39 -6.29 12.82
CA PHE A 10 -14.97 -6.49 12.52
C PHE A 10 -14.25 -5.17 12.15
N LEU A 11 -14.85 -4.36 11.28
CA LEU A 11 -14.29 -3.06 10.90
C LEU A 11 -14.22 -2.09 12.08
N SER A 12 -15.24 -2.07 12.94
CA SER A 12 -15.24 -1.23 14.15
C SER A 12 -14.16 -1.64 15.17
N GLY A 13 -13.82 -2.93 15.24
CA GLY A 13 -12.71 -3.43 16.04
C GLY A 13 -11.35 -2.99 15.50
N LEU A 14 -11.16 -3.02 14.18
CA LEU A 14 -9.92 -2.56 13.53
C LEU A 14 -9.72 -1.04 13.66
N ALA A 15 -10.80 -0.26 13.55
CA ALA A 15 -10.78 1.20 13.72
C ALA A 15 -10.32 1.64 15.12
N LYS A 16 -10.48 0.79 16.14
CA LYS A 16 -9.99 1.08 17.50
C LYS A 16 -8.49 0.82 17.67
N SER A 17 -7.87 0.00 16.81
CA SER A 17 -6.46 -0.39 16.91
C SER A 17 -5.53 0.41 15.99
N GLY A 18 -6.06 1.24 15.10
CA GLY A 18 -5.26 2.03 14.15
C GLY A 18 -6.08 3.08 13.42
N GLU A 19 -5.39 4.06 12.84
CA GLU A 19 -6.01 5.12 12.05
C GLU A 19 -6.27 4.63 10.63
N ILE A 20 -7.53 4.66 10.18
CA ILE A 20 -7.86 4.26 8.81
C ILE A 20 -7.60 5.43 7.87
N THR A 21 -6.63 5.28 6.98
CA THR A 21 -6.27 6.30 5.98
C THR A 21 -7.17 6.28 4.74
N GLN A 22 -7.63 5.11 4.30
CA GLN A 22 -8.46 4.99 3.10
C GLN A 22 -9.42 3.81 3.21
N HIS A 23 -10.69 4.06 2.89
CA HIS A 23 -11.73 3.05 2.78
C HIS A 23 -12.43 3.18 1.43
N ALA A 24 -12.46 2.08 0.68
CA ALA A 24 -13.30 1.91 -0.50
C ALA A 24 -14.25 0.74 -0.25
N ARG A 25 -15.52 0.90 -0.64
CA ARG A 25 -16.56 -0.12 -0.50
C ARG A 25 -17.30 -0.24 -1.81
N ASP A 26 -17.09 -1.35 -2.49
CA ASP A 26 -17.84 -1.70 -3.69
C ASP A 26 -18.87 -2.76 -3.34
N ALA A 27 -20.10 -2.60 -3.84
CA ALA A 27 -21.17 -3.57 -3.71
C ALA A 27 -21.76 -3.81 -5.09
N GLU A 28 -21.79 -5.07 -5.51
CA GLU A 28 -22.39 -5.48 -6.78
C GLU A 28 -23.70 -6.22 -6.49
N ASP A 29 -24.81 -5.72 -7.05
CA ASP A 29 -26.12 -6.36 -6.91
C ASP A 29 -26.30 -7.44 -7.98
N LYS A 30 -26.37 -8.70 -7.53
CA LYS A 30 -26.60 -9.87 -8.38
C LYS A 30 -28.05 -10.38 -8.34
N THR A 31 -28.97 -9.65 -7.70
CA THR A 31 -30.38 -10.06 -7.54
C THR A 31 -31.04 -10.38 -8.88
N ASN A 32 -30.81 -9.56 -9.91
CA ASN A 32 -31.34 -9.79 -11.26
C ASN A 32 -30.83 -11.10 -11.87
N GLN A 33 -29.57 -11.47 -11.63
CA GLN A 33 -28.97 -12.70 -12.17
C GLN A 33 -29.53 -13.94 -11.48
N VAL A 34 -29.74 -13.86 -10.16
CA VAL A 34 -30.38 -14.93 -9.38
C VAL A 34 -31.82 -15.14 -9.86
N MET A 35 -32.57 -14.05 -10.02
CA MET A 35 -33.96 -14.11 -10.47
C MET A 35 -34.08 -14.69 -11.90
N ASP A 36 -33.19 -14.32 -12.83
CA ASP A 36 -33.17 -14.90 -14.18
C ASP A 36 -32.81 -16.40 -14.15
N ALA A 37 -31.83 -16.80 -13.34
CA ALA A 37 -31.46 -18.21 -13.18
C ALA A 37 -32.62 -19.03 -12.62
N ASP A 38 -33.31 -18.55 -11.58
CA ASP A 38 -34.47 -19.22 -11.00
C ASP A 38 -35.63 -19.33 -12.00
N ALA A 39 -35.88 -18.28 -12.79
CA ALA A 39 -36.90 -18.33 -13.85
C ALA A 39 -36.56 -19.35 -14.94
N ARG A 40 -35.29 -19.42 -15.37
CA ARG A 40 -34.81 -20.42 -16.33
C ARG A 40 -34.91 -21.84 -15.80
N ILE A 41 -34.51 -22.07 -14.54
CA ILE A 41 -34.63 -23.38 -13.88
C ILE A 41 -36.10 -23.81 -13.89
N LYS A 42 -37.02 -22.93 -13.52
CA LYS A 42 -38.46 -23.23 -13.52
C LYS A 42 -38.95 -23.65 -14.90
N ASN A 43 -38.64 -22.86 -15.94
CA ASN A 43 -39.07 -23.16 -17.31
C ASN A 43 -38.50 -24.49 -17.82
N LEU A 44 -37.22 -24.76 -17.59
CA LEU A 44 -36.58 -26.02 -17.98
C LEU A 44 -37.12 -27.22 -17.20
N THR A 45 -37.46 -27.02 -15.92
CA THR A 45 -38.10 -28.06 -15.10
C THR A 45 -39.48 -28.42 -15.64
N GLU A 46 -40.29 -27.43 -15.98
CA GLU A 46 -41.61 -27.66 -16.60
C GLU A 46 -41.48 -28.36 -17.96
N LEU A 47 -40.51 -27.96 -18.78
CA LEU A 47 -40.24 -28.63 -20.06
C LEU A 47 -39.84 -30.10 -19.86
N ARG A 48 -38.90 -30.36 -18.94
CA ARG A 48 -38.49 -31.73 -18.58
C ARG A 48 -39.69 -32.57 -18.16
N ASP A 49 -40.56 -32.03 -17.32
CA ASP A 49 -41.71 -32.75 -16.80
C ASP A 49 -42.73 -33.06 -17.91
N ARG A 50 -42.96 -32.12 -18.84
CA ARG A 50 -43.77 -32.36 -20.05
C ARG A 50 -43.15 -33.45 -20.94
N LEU A 51 -41.84 -33.40 -21.19
CA LEU A 51 -41.13 -34.41 -21.98
C LEU A 51 -41.25 -35.81 -21.33
N ARG A 52 -41.09 -35.90 -20.01
CA ARG A 52 -41.30 -37.16 -19.26
C ARG A 52 -42.74 -37.66 -19.35
N GLN A 53 -43.72 -36.76 -19.35
CA GLN A 53 -45.11 -37.12 -19.53
C GLN A 53 -45.36 -37.68 -20.93
N MET A 54 -44.77 -37.09 -21.98
CA MET A 54 -44.85 -37.61 -23.35
C MET A 54 -44.22 -39.01 -23.49
N LEU A 55 -43.12 -39.30 -22.77
CA LEU A 55 -42.52 -40.64 -22.73
C LEU A 55 -43.37 -41.69 -22.01
N SER A 56 -44.27 -41.24 -21.13
CA SER A 56 -45.17 -42.13 -20.40
C SER A 56 -46.36 -42.58 -21.24
N ASP A 57 -46.66 -41.89 -22.34
CA ASP A 57 -47.74 -42.22 -23.26
C ASP A 57 -47.35 -43.38 -24.19
N LYS A 58 -47.99 -44.54 -23.98
CA LYS A 58 -47.66 -45.80 -24.67
C LYS A 58 -48.06 -45.85 -26.15
N SER A 59 -48.70 -44.82 -26.69
CA SER A 59 -49.16 -44.77 -28.09
C SER A 59 -48.16 -44.11 -29.05
N ALA A 60 -47.01 -43.63 -28.57
CA ALA A 60 -46.03 -42.92 -29.38
C ALA A 60 -45.22 -43.85 -30.30
N LYS A 61 -44.80 -43.35 -31.47
CA LYS A 61 -43.94 -44.11 -32.39
C LYS A 61 -42.54 -44.22 -31.81
N PHE A 62 -41.85 -45.33 -32.05
CA PHE A 62 -40.49 -45.57 -31.56
C PHE A 62 -39.48 -44.46 -31.91
N LYS A 63 -39.61 -43.86 -33.10
CA LYS A 63 -38.79 -42.72 -33.53
C LYS A 63 -39.01 -41.49 -32.63
N ASP A 64 -40.27 -41.17 -32.34
CA ASP A 64 -40.64 -40.02 -31.51
C ASP A 64 -40.14 -40.20 -30.06
N ILE A 65 -40.07 -41.44 -29.57
CA ILE A 65 -39.51 -41.76 -28.25
C ILE A 65 -38.02 -41.43 -28.17
N ILE A 66 -37.22 -41.82 -29.18
CA ILE A 66 -35.78 -41.52 -29.21
C ILE A 66 -35.54 -40.01 -29.29
N ASP A 67 -36.33 -39.31 -30.11
CA ASP A 67 -36.22 -37.86 -30.26
C ASP A 67 -36.54 -37.15 -28.92
N VAL A 68 -37.58 -37.59 -28.20
CA VAL A 68 -37.93 -37.06 -26.87
C VAL A 68 -36.88 -37.40 -25.81
N GLU A 69 -36.31 -38.61 -25.79
CA GLU A 69 -35.22 -38.99 -24.88
C GLU A 69 -33.98 -38.12 -25.09
N ARG A 70 -33.62 -37.86 -26.36
CA ARG A 70 -32.51 -36.96 -26.69
C ARG A 70 -32.76 -35.55 -26.19
N GLU A 71 -33.99 -35.05 -26.38
CA GLU A 71 -34.34 -33.70 -25.92
C GLU A 71 -34.44 -33.60 -24.40
N LEU A 72 -34.87 -34.68 -23.74
CA LEU A 72 -34.86 -34.79 -22.28
C LEU A 72 -33.43 -34.74 -21.73
N ALA A 73 -32.49 -35.48 -22.34
CA ALA A 73 -31.09 -35.45 -21.96
C ALA A 73 -30.46 -34.04 -22.15
N ASN A 74 -30.78 -33.38 -23.26
CA ASN A 74 -30.35 -32.01 -23.52
C ASN A 74 -30.91 -31.04 -22.46
N THR A 75 -32.21 -31.14 -22.16
CA THR A 75 -32.89 -30.29 -21.17
C THR A 75 -32.31 -30.50 -19.77
N GLN A 76 -32.04 -31.76 -19.39
CA GLN A 76 -31.44 -32.08 -18.10
C GLN A 76 -30.02 -31.51 -17.98
N SER A 77 -29.20 -31.64 -19.03
CA SER A 77 -27.86 -31.05 -19.07
C SER A 77 -27.89 -29.52 -18.91
N GLN A 78 -28.83 -28.85 -19.58
CA GLN A 78 -29.03 -27.40 -19.41
C GLN A 78 -29.47 -27.04 -17.99
N LEU A 79 -30.39 -27.81 -17.41
CA LEU A 79 -30.87 -27.60 -16.04
C LEU A 79 -29.72 -27.73 -15.03
N ASP A 80 -28.89 -28.77 -15.15
CA ASP A 80 -27.75 -29.00 -14.26
C ASP A 80 -26.73 -27.85 -14.35
N SER A 81 -26.49 -27.34 -15.55
CA SER A 81 -25.63 -26.18 -15.77
C SER A 81 -26.16 -24.93 -15.07
N ILE A 82 -27.44 -24.59 -15.23
CA ILE A 82 -28.03 -23.39 -14.61
C ILE A 82 -28.16 -23.55 -13.09
N VAL A 83 -28.46 -24.75 -12.59
CA VAL A 83 -28.48 -25.02 -11.15
C VAL A 83 -27.08 -24.83 -10.54
N SER A 84 -26.02 -25.24 -11.24
CA SER A 84 -24.64 -24.99 -10.82
C SER A 84 -24.32 -23.49 -10.74
N ILE A 85 -24.71 -22.73 -11.77
CA ILE A 85 -24.55 -21.26 -11.79
C ILE A 85 -25.31 -20.60 -10.64
N ARG A 86 -26.57 -20.97 -10.41
CA ARG A 86 -27.37 -20.45 -9.30
C ARG A 86 -26.71 -20.73 -7.94
N LYS A 87 -26.15 -21.93 -7.76
CA LYS A 87 -25.43 -22.29 -6.53
C LYS A 87 -24.18 -21.44 -6.34
N MET A 88 -23.44 -21.17 -7.41
CA MET A 88 -22.29 -20.27 -7.37
C MET A 88 -22.70 -18.85 -6.97
N LEU A 89 -23.75 -18.30 -7.60
CA LEU A 89 -24.29 -16.97 -7.27
C LEU A 89 -24.72 -16.88 -5.80
N SER A 90 -25.35 -17.92 -5.25
CA SER A 90 -25.72 -17.97 -3.82
C SER A 90 -24.50 -17.87 -2.90
N LEU A 91 -23.38 -18.52 -3.26
CA LEU A 91 -22.15 -18.45 -2.47
C LEU A 91 -21.50 -17.06 -2.54
N GLU A 92 -21.68 -16.34 -3.65
CA GLU A 92 -21.17 -14.97 -3.81
C GLU A 92 -22.01 -13.95 -3.05
N THR A 93 -23.34 -14.08 -3.05
CA THR A 93 -24.24 -13.17 -2.31
C THR A 93 -24.11 -13.31 -0.80
N ASP A 94 -23.69 -14.48 -0.30
CA ASP A 94 -23.59 -14.77 1.13
C ASP A 94 -22.28 -14.28 1.78
N LEU A 95 -21.28 -13.88 0.99
CA LEU A 95 -19.92 -13.62 1.47
C LEU A 95 -19.42 -12.23 1.07
N VAL A 96 -18.94 -11.47 2.07
CA VAL A 96 -18.23 -10.21 1.84
C VAL A 96 -16.72 -10.47 1.80
N SER A 97 -16.07 -10.00 0.72
CA SER A 97 -14.62 -9.97 0.61
C SER A 97 -14.08 -8.68 1.22
N VAL A 98 -13.24 -8.80 2.25
CA VAL A 98 -12.57 -7.69 2.93
C VAL A 98 -11.09 -7.81 2.64
N ASN A 99 -10.51 -6.81 1.96
CA ASN A 99 -9.07 -6.72 1.71
C ASN A 99 -8.50 -5.62 2.60
N ILE A 100 -7.54 -5.95 3.46
CA ILE A 100 -6.92 -5.00 4.38
C ILE A 100 -5.45 -4.88 3.99
N ASN A 101 -5.05 -3.67 3.61
CA ASN A 101 -3.65 -3.35 3.41
C ASN A 101 -3.16 -2.50 4.57
N PHE A 102 -2.15 -2.99 5.29
CA PHE A 102 -1.54 -2.26 6.39
C PHE A 102 -0.32 -1.50 5.87
N SER A 103 -0.38 -0.17 5.90
CA SER A 103 0.79 0.67 5.67
C SER A 103 1.25 1.22 7.01
N ALA A 104 2.42 0.78 7.47
CA ALA A 104 3.07 1.45 8.60
C ALA A 104 3.40 2.87 8.16
N ARG A 105 2.87 3.89 8.86
CA ARG A 105 3.41 5.24 8.73
C ARG A 105 4.89 5.14 9.07
N GLN A 106 5.73 5.23 8.04
CA GLN A 106 7.14 5.49 8.27
C GLN A 106 7.16 6.87 8.90
N TRP A 107 7.39 6.89 10.21
CA TRP A 107 7.80 8.09 10.89
C TRP A 107 9.03 8.48 10.09
N ILE A 108 8.95 9.62 9.39
CA ILE A 108 10.12 10.29 8.88
C ILE A 108 10.87 10.69 10.15
N THR A 109 11.55 9.73 10.76
CA THR A 109 12.73 10.05 11.54
C THR A 109 13.55 10.83 10.54
N GLU A 110 13.95 12.05 10.88
CA GLU A 110 14.75 12.94 10.06
C GLU A 110 16.17 12.38 9.78
N GLN A 111 16.27 11.08 9.53
CA GLN A 111 17.35 10.39 8.84
C GLN A 111 17.01 10.33 7.36
N GLY A 112 16.67 11.48 6.76
CA GLY A 112 16.84 11.62 5.32
C GLY A 112 18.30 11.31 4.98
N PHE A 113 18.56 10.66 3.85
CA PHE A 113 19.91 10.37 3.34
C PHE A 113 20.87 11.58 3.42
N PHE A 114 20.33 12.79 3.35
CA PHE A 114 21.06 14.05 3.42
C PHE A 114 21.19 14.66 4.83
N SER A 115 20.63 14.05 5.87
CA SER A 115 20.70 14.52 7.27
C SER A 115 22.14 14.57 7.83
N PRO A 116 23.02 13.59 7.54
CA PRO A 116 24.43 13.69 7.90
C PRO A 116 25.15 14.82 7.14
N VAL A 117 24.78 15.04 5.88
CA VAL A 117 25.35 16.10 5.01
C VAL A 117 24.95 17.49 5.52
N ALA A 118 23.68 17.70 5.86
CA ALA A 118 23.19 18.96 6.40
C ALA A 118 23.85 19.31 7.75
N ARG A 119 24.06 18.31 8.60
CA ARG A 119 24.83 18.46 9.86
C ARG A 119 26.29 18.82 9.59
N ALA A 120 26.96 18.10 8.69
CA ALA A 120 28.34 18.39 8.32
C ALA A 120 28.52 19.82 7.77
N ILE A 121 27.59 20.32 6.96
CA ILE A 121 27.63 21.70 6.44
C ILE A 121 27.47 22.73 7.57
N LYS A 122 26.53 22.50 8.49
CA LYS A 122 26.32 23.39 9.65
C LYS A 122 27.55 23.43 10.56
N ASP A 123 28.14 22.26 10.82
CA ASP A 123 29.33 22.14 11.66
C ASP A 123 30.56 22.76 10.98
N ALA A 124 30.71 22.59 9.66
CA ALA A 124 31.78 23.24 8.89
C ALA A 124 31.73 24.77 8.98
N GLY A 125 30.53 25.37 8.95
CA GLY A 125 30.35 26.81 9.12
C GLY A 125 30.81 27.31 10.50
N ARG A 126 30.53 26.55 11.56
CA ARG A 126 30.99 26.87 12.92
C ARG A 126 32.52 26.80 13.02
N VAL A 127 33.13 25.73 12.53
CA VAL A 127 34.60 25.54 12.55
C VAL A 127 35.31 26.63 11.75
N MET A 128 34.75 27.05 10.62
CA MET A 128 35.28 28.17 9.83
C MET A 128 35.26 29.48 10.62
N MET A 129 34.15 29.78 11.29
CA MET A 129 34.01 30.99 12.09
C MET A 129 34.97 30.99 13.30
N GLU A 130 35.14 29.83 13.95
CA GLU A 130 36.11 29.64 15.04
C GLU A 130 37.55 29.86 14.55
N SER A 131 37.90 29.34 13.37
CA SER A 131 39.22 29.53 12.77
C SER A 131 39.48 31.01 12.44
N PHE A 132 38.45 31.74 11.98
CA PHE A 132 38.55 33.16 11.70
C PHE A 132 38.71 33.99 12.98
N ALA A 133 37.94 33.68 14.02
CA ALA A 133 38.08 34.30 15.34
C ALA A 133 39.47 34.03 15.94
N ALA A 134 40.01 32.82 15.77
CA ALA A 134 41.35 32.47 16.21
C ALA A 134 42.43 33.31 15.49
N LEU A 135 42.30 33.54 14.18
CA LEU A 135 43.22 34.39 13.43
C LEU A 135 43.23 35.83 13.95
N ILE A 136 42.05 36.41 14.18
CA ILE A 136 41.90 37.77 14.73
C ILE A 136 42.54 37.85 16.11
N THR A 137 42.27 36.85 16.95
CA THR A 137 42.81 36.78 18.33
C THR A 137 44.33 36.63 18.30
N PHE A 138 44.88 35.83 17.38
CA PHE A 138 46.32 35.68 17.19
C PHE A 138 46.97 37.01 16.80
N ILE A 139 46.41 37.74 15.83
CA ILE A 139 46.91 39.06 15.42
C ILE A 139 46.88 40.04 16.59
N MET A 140 45.76 40.12 17.32
CA MET A 140 45.63 41.00 18.47
C MET A 140 46.58 40.61 19.61
N SER A 141 46.82 39.32 19.83
CA SER A 141 47.77 38.84 20.83
C SER A 141 49.23 39.06 20.41
N ALA A 142 49.55 39.07 19.11
CA ALA A 142 50.90 39.28 18.61
C ALA A 142 51.32 40.76 18.58
N LEU A 143 50.35 41.68 18.51
CA LEU A 143 50.57 43.13 18.45
C LEU A 143 51.45 43.69 19.59
N PRO A 144 51.21 43.35 20.89
CA PRO A 144 52.05 43.82 21.99
C PRO A 144 53.50 43.36 21.87
N TRP A 145 53.72 42.11 21.46
CA TRP A 145 55.06 41.55 21.27
C TRP A 145 55.80 42.19 20.11
N LEU A 146 55.10 42.63 19.07
CA LEU A 146 55.69 43.31 17.93
C LEU A 146 56.13 44.73 18.30
N ILE A 147 55.32 45.44 19.12
CA ILE A 147 55.66 46.78 19.65
C ILE A 147 56.88 46.73 20.59
N ILE A 148 57.02 45.67 21.40
CA ILE A 148 58.15 45.51 22.33
C ILE A 148 59.37 44.91 21.61
N GLY A 149 59.16 43.96 20.71
CA GLY A 149 60.21 43.19 20.04
C GLY A 149 61.01 44.00 19.02
N ILE A 150 60.37 44.90 18.26
CA ILE A 150 61.06 45.76 17.29
C ILE A 150 62.12 46.67 17.95
N PRO A 151 61.81 47.46 19.00
CA PRO A 151 62.81 48.29 19.66
C PRO A 151 63.89 47.46 20.36
N LEU A 152 63.54 46.29 20.90
CA LEU A 152 64.51 45.40 21.55
C LEU A 152 65.50 44.79 20.54
N LEU A 153 65.02 44.40 19.36
CA LEU A 153 65.86 43.96 18.23
C LEU A 153 66.74 45.11 17.69
N MET A 154 66.22 46.33 17.60
CA MET A 154 67.03 47.50 17.21
C MET A 154 68.13 47.79 18.24
N LEU A 155 67.84 47.70 19.55
CA LEU A 155 68.83 47.86 20.62
C LEU A 155 69.91 46.79 20.58
N ILE A 156 69.54 45.52 20.41
CA ILE A 156 70.48 44.41 20.27
C ILE A 156 71.36 44.63 19.04
N ASN A 157 70.79 44.99 17.89
CA ASN A 157 71.56 45.22 16.66
C ASN A 157 72.48 46.45 16.78
N ALA A 158 72.04 47.51 17.47
CA ALA A 158 72.87 48.68 17.76
C ALA A 158 74.05 48.34 18.70
N LEU A 159 73.82 47.51 19.72
CA LEU A 159 74.86 47.03 20.63
C LEU A 159 75.84 46.08 19.93
N TRP A 160 75.35 45.20 19.05
CA TRP A 160 76.17 44.32 18.22
C TRP A 160 77.04 45.12 17.23
N LYS A 161 76.49 46.17 16.61
CA LYS A 161 77.28 47.10 15.77
C LYS A 161 78.33 47.87 16.57
N LYS A 162 78.02 48.28 17.80
CA LYS A 162 79.01 48.95 18.68
C LYS A 162 80.14 48.01 19.12
N PHE A 163 79.86 46.74 19.38
CA PHE A 163 80.88 45.76 19.74
C PHE A 163 81.78 45.35 18.57
N LYS A 164 81.29 45.45 17.32
CA LYS A 164 82.09 45.14 16.11
C LYS A 164 82.88 46.32 15.56
N SER A 165 82.76 47.51 16.17
CA SER A 165 83.44 48.75 15.78
C SER A 165 84.44 49.23 16.84
N LYS A 166 84.94 48.31 17.67
CA LYS A 166 86.08 48.50 18.58
C LYS A 166 87.07 47.38 18.35
#